data_AF-A0A7V1LFM4-F1
#
_entry.id   AF-A0A7V1LFM4-F1
#
_cell.length_a   1.000
_cell.length_b   1.000
_cell.length_c   1.000
_cell.angle_alpha   90.00
_cell.angle_beta   90.00
_cell.angle_gamma   90.00
#
_symmetry.space_group_name_H-M   'P 1'
#
loop_
_entity.id
_entity.type
_entity.pdbx_description
1 polymer ?
#
loop_
_entity_poly.entity_id
_entity_poly.type
_entity_poly.pdbx_seq_one_letter_code
_entity_poly.pdbx_strand_id
1 'polypeptide(L)'
;MTEKRTFTKEEKLQILKEVEQEGVKSTLEKHGIYPATYYSWKKKFEQMGEAGFQHGMTPAHIKEIKRLEKENELLKKLLAEKEIEGHLKTEMLKKKYAWARRR
;
A
#
# COMPACT_ATOMS: atom_id res chain seq x y z
N MET A 1 7.62 -34.02 13.39
CA MET A 1 7.03 -32.67 13.55
C MET A 1 5.98 -32.52 12.46
N THR A 2 4.72 -32.22 12.79
CA THR A 2 3.69 -32.02 11.77
C THR A 2 3.89 -30.65 11.13
N GLU A 3 4.19 -30.61 9.83
CA GLU A 3 4.31 -29.35 9.09
C GLU A 3 2.96 -28.62 9.12
N LYS A 4 2.97 -27.38 9.60
CA LYS A 4 1.78 -26.53 9.54
C LYS A 4 1.59 -26.10 8.10
N ARG A 5 0.45 -26.47 7.52
CA ARG A 5 0.06 -26.01 6.17
C ARG A 5 0.03 -24.49 6.14
N THR A 6 0.91 -23.89 5.32
CA THR A 6 0.95 -22.46 5.07
C THR A 6 0.22 -22.15 3.78
N PHE A 7 -0.54 -21.05 3.78
CA PHE A 7 -1.22 -20.55 2.59
C PHE A 7 -0.64 -19.20 2.20
N THR A 8 -0.35 -19.03 0.91
CA THR A 8 0.11 -17.76 0.32
C THR A 8 -1.02 -16.72 0.32
N LYS A 9 -0.70 -15.48 -0.04
CA LYS A 9 -1.72 -14.43 -0.16
C LYS A 9 -2.69 -14.78 -1.29
N GLU A 10 -2.13 -15.26 -2.40
CA GLU A 10 -2.83 -15.56 -3.65
C GLU A 10 -3.80 -16.73 -3.45
N GLU A 11 -3.37 -17.78 -2.74
CA GLU A 11 -4.22 -18.92 -2.42
C GLU A 11 -5.42 -18.51 -1.55
N LYS A 12 -5.20 -17.66 -0.54
CA LYS A 12 -6.29 -17.17 0.32
C LYS A 12 -7.30 -16.36 -0.47
N LEU A 13 -6.85 -15.52 -1.40
CA LEU A 13 -7.73 -14.72 -2.25
C LEU A 13 -8.52 -15.59 -3.21
N GLN A 14 -7.88 -16.59 -3.82
CA GLN A 14 -8.55 -17.52 -4.71
C GLN A 14 -9.65 -18.29 -3.98
N ILE A 15 -9.35 -18.78 -2.77
CA ILE A 15 -10.31 -19.53 -1.95
C ILE A 15 -11.47 -18.64 -1.50
N LEU A 16 -11.22 -17.39 -1.11
CA LEU A 16 -12.30 -16.44 -0.79
C LEU A 16 -13.24 -16.22 -1.97
N LYS A 17 -12.69 -16.06 -3.18
CA LYS A 17 -13.47 -15.89 -4.41
C LYS A 17 -14.26 -17.15 -4.79
N GLU A 18 -13.64 -18.32 -4.65
CA GLU A 18 -14.28 -19.61 -4.92
C GLU A 18 -15.44 -19.87 -3.96
N VAL A 19 -15.32 -19.46 -2.69
CA VAL A 19 -16.42 -19.55 -1.72
C VAL A 19 -17.62 -18.69 -2.12
N GLU A 20 -17.42 -17.54 -2.77
CA GLU A 20 -18.53 -16.71 -3.28
C GLU A 20 -19.27 -17.39 -4.45
N GLN A 21 -18.59 -18.26 -5.20
CA GLN A 21 -19.14 -18.94 -6.38
C GLN A 21 -19.75 -20.31 -6.06
N GLU A 22 -19.02 -21.15 -5.32
CA GLU A 22 -19.36 -22.55 -5.05
C GLU A 22 -19.97 -22.76 -3.65
N GLY A 23 -19.87 -21.76 -2.78
CA GLY A 23 -20.39 -21.80 -1.41
C GLY A 23 -19.40 -22.35 -0.37
N VAL A 24 -19.57 -21.90 0.88
CA VAL A 24 -18.60 -22.12 1.97
C VAL A 24 -18.30 -23.59 2.22
N LYS A 25 -19.31 -24.47 2.34
CA LYS A 25 -19.09 -25.88 2.71
C LYS A 25 -18.28 -26.64 1.66
N SER A 26 -18.68 -26.53 0.38
CA SER A 26 -18.05 -27.24 -0.74
C SER A 26 -16.57 -26.87 -0.86
N THR A 27 -16.27 -25.57 -0.87
CA THR A 27 -14.91 -25.08 -1.02
C THR A 27 -14.02 -25.44 0.17
N LEU A 28 -14.54 -25.40 1.40
CA LEU A 28 -13.76 -25.78 2.58
C LEU A 28 -13.42 -27.27 2.61
N GLU A 29 -14.34 -28.15 2.20
CA GLU A 29 -14.07 -29.59 2.06
C GLU A 29 -13.04 -29.85 0.97
N LYS A 30 -13.20 -29.23 -0.21
CA LYS A 30 -12.27 -29.35 -1.36
C LYS A 30 -10.84 -28.95 -1.00
N HIS A 31 -10.67 -27.85 -0.28
CA HIS A 31 -9.36 -27.35 0.11
C HIS A 31 -8.85 -27.91 1.45
N GLY A 32 -9.67 -28.67 2.18
CA GLY A 32 -9.33 -29.19 3.51
C GLY A 32 -9.07 -28.08 4.54
N ILE A 33 -9.87 -27.01 4.51
CA ILE A 33 -9.71 -25.84 5.37
C ILE A 33 -10.73 -25.88 6.49
N TYR A 34 -10.26 -25.70 7.73
CA TYR A 34 -11.15 -25.61 8.87
C TYR A 34 -11.97 -24.30 8.82
N PRO A 35 -13.29 -24.32 9.12
CA PRO A 35 -14.14 -23.14 9.05
C PRO A 35 -13.60 -21.92 9.81
N ALA A 36 -13.04 -22.10 11.01
CA ALA A 36 -12.49 -20.97 11.78
C ALA A 36 -11.31 -20.27 11.07
N THR A 37 -10.50 -21.02 10.32
CA THR A 37 -9.40 -20.45 9.52
C THR A 37 -9.96 -19.56 8.41
N TYR A 38 -10.99 -20.04 7.70
CA TYR A 38 -11.67 -19.27 6.67
C TYR A 38 -12.33 -18.01 7.23
N TYR A 39 -13.09 -18.10 8.31
CA TYR A 39 -13.73 -16.91 8.89
C TYR A 39 -12.70 -15.91 9.43
N SER A 40 -11.55 -16.37 9.94
CA SER A 40 -10.45 -15.48 10.29
C SER A 40 -9.90 -14.73 9.07
N TRP A 41 -9.77 -15.40 7.92
CA TRP A 41 -9.32 -14.74 6.68
C TRP A 41 -10.38 -13.80 6.13
N LYS A 42 -11.64 -14.21 6.11
CA LYS A 42 -12.78 -13.38 5.68
C LYS A 42 -12.83 -12.09 6.49
N LYS A 43 -12.76 -12.18 7.82
CA LYS A 43 -12.74 -11.00 8.70
C LYS A 43 -11.55 -10.08 8.41
N LYS A 44 -10.35 -10.63 8.19
CA LYS A 44 -9.16 -9.83 7.83
C LYS A 44 -9.36 -9.13 6.48
N PHE A 45 -9.91 -9.83 5.50
CA PHE A 45 -10.21 -9.28 4.19
C PHE A 45 -11.27 -8.17 4.25
N GLU A 46 -12.36 -8.37 4.99
CA GLU A 46 -13.40 -7.35 5.18
C GLU A 46 -12.87 -6.08 5.87
N GLN A 47 -11.93 -6.22 6.81
CA GLN A 47 -11.38 -5.07 7.56
C GLN A 47 -10.27 -4.33 6.83
N MET A 48 -9.42 -5.04 6.09
CA MET A 48 -8.14 -4.54 5.58
C MET A 48 -7.94 -4.77 4.08
N GLY A 49 -8.91 -5.40 3.41
CA GLY A 49 -8.76 -5.86 2.03
C GLY A 49 -7.62 -6.86 1.89
N GLU A 50 -7.03 -6.89 0.69
CA GLU A 50 -5.89 -7.75 0.39
C GLU A 50 -4.64 -7.46 1.24
N ALA A 51 -4.47 -6.21 1.68
CA ALA A 51 -3.34 -5.80 2.52
C ALA A 51 -3.35 -6.52 3.87
N GLY A 52 -4.52 -6.97 4.34
CA GLY A 52 -4.67 -7.74 5.58
C GLY A 52 -4.01 -9.12 5.55
N PHE A 53 -3.62 -9.63 4.37
CA PHE A 53 -2.90 -10.90 4.24
C PHE A 53 -1.39 -10.76 4.23
N GLN A 54 -0.87 -9.54 4.16
CA GLN A 54 0.55 -9.29 4.35
C GLN A 54 0.94 -9.54 5.81
N HIS A 55 2.12 -10.13 6.01
CA HIS A 55 2.59 -10.50 7.34
C HIS A 55 2.69 -9.27 8.25
N GLY A 56 2.15 -9.38 9.47
CA GLY A 56 2.19 -8.29 10.45
C GLY A 56 1.30 -7.09 10.14
N MET A 57 0.45 -7.12 9.11
CA MET A 57 -0.45 -5.98 8.83
C MET A 57 -1.59 -5.88 9.82
N THR A 58 -1.78 -4.66 10.31
CA THR A 58 -2.84 -4.27 11.25
C THR A 58 -3.62 -3.08 10.69
N PRO A 59 -4.86 -2.82 11.17
CA PRO A 59 -5.60 -1.64 10.78
C PRO A 59 -4.86 -0.33 11.09
N ALA A 60 -4.09 -0.30 12.18
CA ALA A 60 -3.25 0.83 12.55
C ALA A 60 -2.13 1.07 11.53
N HIS A 61 -1.48 0.01 11.04
CA HIS A 61 -0.48 0.12 9.98
C HIS A 61 -1.07 0.69 8.68
N ILE A 62 -2.28 0.28 8.28
CA ILE A 62 -2.94 0.83 7.08
C ILE A 62 -3.23 2.31 7.24
N LYS A 63 -3.71 2.72 8.43
CA LYS A 63 -3.97 4.13 8.73
C LYS A 63 -2.68 4.95 8.68
N GLU A 64 -1.59 4.39 9.19
CA GLU A 64 -0.28 5.03 9.19
C GLU A 64 0.30 5.16 7.78
N ILE A 65 0.22 4.11 6.97
CA ILE A 65 0.63 4.14 5.55
C ILE A 65 -0.12 5.26 4.82
N LYS A 66 -1.44 5.36 4.96
CA LYS A 66 -2.23 6.43 4.33
C LYS A 66 -1.83 7.83 4.81
N ARG A 67 -1.45 7.97 6.08
CA ARG A 67 -0.96 9.26 6.62
C ARG A 67 0.37 9.63 5.98
N LEU A 68 1.30 8.68 5.96
CA LEU A 68 2.63 8.84 5.38
C LEU A 68 2.57 9.10 3.87
N GLU A 69 1.67 8.46 3.13
CA GLU A 69 1.47 8.72 1.71
C GLU A 69 1.06 10.17 1.43
N LYS A 70 0.12 10.71 2.21
CA LYS A 70 -0.29 12.13 2.10
C LYS A 70 0.84 13.09 2.44
N GLU A 71 1.56 12.79 3.51
CA GLU A 71 2.72 13.59 3.92
C GLU A 71 3.81 13.57 2.84
N ASN A 72 4.08 12.41 2.26
CA ASN A 72 5.05 12.26 1.17
C ASN A 72 4.64 13.04 -0.08
N GLU A 73 3.35 13.03 -0.44
CA GLU A 73 2.82 13.82 -1.56
C GLU A 73 3.01 15.33 -1.32
N LEU A 74 2.71 15.80 -0.10
CA LEU A 74 2.89 17.20 0.28
C LEU A 74 4.38 17.59 0.26
N LEU A 75 5.24 16.75 0.81
CA LEU A 75 6.69 16.98 0.80
C LEU A 75 7.25 17.05 -0.63
N LYS A 76 6.80 16.17 -1.53
CA LYS A 76 7.19 16.21 -2.95
C LYS A 76 6.78 17.52 -3.63
N LYS A 77 5.57 18.02 -3.35
CA LYS A 77 5.09 19.30 -3.88
C LYS A 77 5.94 20.47 -3.38
N LEU A 78 6.18 20.54 -2.07
CA LEU A 78 7.02 21.57 -1.47
C LEU A 78 8.46 21.53 -1.99
N LEU A 79 9.01 20.34 -2.20
CA LEU A 79 10.34 20.18 -2.77
C LEU A 79 10.40 20.73 -4.20
N ALA A 80 9.44 20.37 -5.05
CA ALA A 80 9.38 20.86 -6.42
C ALA A 80 9.24 22.40 -6.47
N GLU A 81 8.40 22.99 -5.62
CA GLU A 81 8.27 24.45 -5.50
C GLU A 81 9.59 25.10 -5.09
N LYS A 82 10.30 24.52 -4.12
CA LYS A 82 11.60 25.02 -3.64
C LYS A 82 12.69 24.93 -4.70
N GLU A 83 12.74 23.84 -5.46
CA GLU A 83 13.67 23.69 -6.58
C GLU A 83 13.41 24.76 -7.66
N ILE A 84 12.15 24.95 -8.06
CA ILE A 84 11.76 25.98 -9.02
C ILE A 84 12.16 27.38 -8.52
N GLU A 85 11.86 27.71 -7.26
CA GLU A 85 12.24 28.98 -6.64
C GLU A 85 13.77 29.20 -6.69
N GLY A 86 14.55 28.16 -6.40
CA GLY A 86 16.02 28.19 -6.46
C GLY A 86 16.55 28.42 -7.88
N HIS A 87 15.98 27.72 -8.87
CA HIS A 87 16.34 27.90 -10.28
C HIS A 87 16.03 29.33 -10.76
N LEU A 88 14.84 29.85 -10.44
CA LEU A 88 14.46 31.22 -10.82
C LEU A 88 15.39 32.27 -10.21
N LYS A 89 15.72 32.15 -8.91
CA LYS A 89 16.68 33.06 -8.25
C LYS A 89 18.05 33.03 -8.93
N THR A 90 18.54 31.84 -9.26
CA THR A 90 19.82 31.66 -9.94
C THR A 90 19.83 32.33 -11.32
N GLU A 91 18.77 32.14 -12.11
CA GLU A 91 18.64 32.75 -13.43
C GLU A 91 18.52 34.28 -13.35
N MET A 92 17.79 34.81 -12.36
CA MET A 92 17.71 36.24 -12.10
C MET A 92 19.08 36.84 -11.76
N LEU A 93 19.86 36.16 -10.92
CA LEU A 93 21.22 36.60 -10.57
C LEU A 93 22.13 36.60 -11.80
N LYS A 94 22.11 35.56 -12.63
CA LYS A 94 22.87 35.51 -13.89
C LYS A 94 22.52 36.68 -14.82
N LYS A 95 21.22 36.95 -15.01
CA LYS A 95 20.74 38.09 -15.81
C LYS A 95 21.23 39.41 -15.23
N LYS A 96 21.14 39.61 -13.91
CA LYS A 96 21.67 40.79 -13.22
C LYS A 96 23.17 40.95 -13.48
N TYR A 97 24.00 39.96 -13.22
CA TYR A 97 25.45 40.09 -13.47
C TYR A 97 25.81 40.28 -14.95
N ALA A 98 25.00 39.76 -15.89
CA ALA A 98 25.18 40.00 -17.32
C ALA A 98 24.77 41.43 -17.75
N TRP A 99 23.80 42.04 -17.07
CA TRP A 99 23.44 43.46 -17.24
C TRP A 99 24.58 44.36 -16.76
N ALA A 100 25.19 44.01 -15.62
CA ALA A 100 26.16 44.86 -14.94
C ALA A 100 27.47 44.90 -15.70
N ARG A 101 27.83 43.80 -16.36
CA ARG A 101 29.01 43.70 -17.23
C ARG A 101 28.86 44.42 -18.57
N ARG A 102 27.65 44.81 -18.96
CA ARG A 102 27.37 45.52 -20.22
C ARG A 102 27.31 47.05 -20.07
N ARG A 103 27.43 47.55 -18.85
CA ARG A 103 27.36 48.97 -18.50
C ARG A 103 28.72 49.42 -18.00
#